data_AF-A0A2E5A102-F1
#
_entry.id   AF-A0A2E5A102-F1
#
_cell.length_a   1.000
_cell.length_b   1.000
_cell.length_c   1.000
_cell.angle_alpha   90.00
_cell.angle_beta   90.00
_cell.angle_gamma   90.00
#
_symmetry.space_group_name_H-M   'P 1'
#
loop_
_entity.id
_entity.type
_entity.pdbx_description
1 polymer ?
#
loop_
_entity_poly.entity_id
_entity_poly.type
_entity_poly.pdbx_seq_one_letter_code
_entity_poly.pdbx_strand_id
1 'polypeptide(L)'
;MSQDEESTTATVRDAPTTTMGILRNVGPGMILAGSIVGSGELIATTRTGAEAHFDFLWLIIIGCIIKVFAQIELGRYAITNGKTTLAALNEVPGPRLSLPVGKRRATVNWILLYWFLMFLAILGQQGGIVGGVGQAMAISVPLTEEGKAYNEQVAQKIVRDVKKAESANASSEEKHALKAEIAQLEAELETQGSIPKANDDVYWSLILTLAAIFLLVWGKFSFIQRFSVFLVAAFTLITIANLFALQSYDKWSVTAEELRRGLSFGFPAAEEGSRNPLITALATFGIIGVGAAELLAYPYWCLEKGYGKYVGKRDDSDAWAHRAKGWMKVMHWDAWGAMVVYTFCTIAFYLLGAAVLGRSNLLPEGSEMIQTLSAMYQPVFGSFTQNLFLFGAFAVLFSTFYVAIAAQGRLAVDVAKVSGIAKLDETGRQQGLRWMGVVLPTLSVLCYVFFPKPVVLVLIAGTMQAIMLPLIGFAVLYFRYKKSDERLQPNKIWDFFLWLSFVGFLIVGIYQTYAKLFQ
;
A
#
# COMPACT_ATOMS: atom_id res chain seq x y z
N MET A 1 13.07 -10.35 -45.03
CA MET A 1 13.36 -10.24 -43.59
C MET A 1 13.70 -8.80 -43.30
N SER A 2 12.74 -8.06 -42.75
CA SER A 2 12.87 -6.64 -42.42
C SER A 2 13.69 -6.46 -41.14
N GLN A 3 14.45 -5.36 -41.04
CA GLN A 3 15.31 -4.99 -39.91
C GLN A 3 14.61 -5.01 -38.53
N ASP A 4 13.27 -5.03 -38.47
CA ASP A 4 12.49 -5.23 -37.24
C ASP A 4 12.59 -6.65 -36.66
N GLU A 5 12.83 -7.69 -37.46
CA GLU A 5 13.00 -9.07 -36.95
C GLU A 5 14.36 -9.26 -36.25
N GLU A 6 15.40 -8.60 -36.73
CA GLU A 6 16.77 -8.65 -36.17
C GLU A 6 16.89 -7.88 -34.83
N SER A 7 16.06 -6.86 -34.60
CA SER A 7 16.01 -6.16 -33.30
C SER A 7 15.33 -6.99 -32.20
N THR A 8 14.44 -7.93 -32.54
CA THR A 8 13.74 -8.76 -31.55
C THR A 8 14.56 -9.98 -31.09
N THR A 9 15.43 -10.53 -31.95
CA THR A 9 16.26 -11.70 -31.63
C THR A 9 17.37 -11.41 -30.62
N ALA A 10 17.88 -10.18 -30.55
CA ALA A 10 18.96 -9.81 -29.63
C ALA A 10 18.57 -9.76 -28.12
N THR A 11 17.31 -10.05 -27.77
CA THR A 11 16.82 -9.87 -26.39
C THR A 11 16.09 -11.06 -25.77
N VAL A 12 15.90 -12.14 -26.53
CA VAL A 12 15.39 -13.41 -25.99
C VAL A 12 16.52 -14.09 -25.23
N ARG A 13 16.26 -14.54 -24.00
CA ARG A 13 17.28 -15.24 -23.19
C ARG A 13 16.63 -16.28 -22.29
N ASP A 14 17.36 -17.38 -22.07
CA ASP A 14 16.96 -18.39 -21.10
C ASP A 14 16.96 -17.82 -19.67
N ALA A 15 16.04 -18.33 -18.87
CA ALA A 15 15.96 -17.96 -17.47
C ALA A 15 17.12 -18.60 -16.68
N PRO A 16 17.62 -17.92 -15.63
CA PRO A 16 18.63 -18.52 -14.77
C PRO A 16 18.09 -19.78 -14.07
N THR A 17 18.91 -20.83 -14.05
CA THR A 17 18.57 -22.11 -13.38
C THR A 17 19.05 -22.17 -11.93
N THR A 18 20.11 -21.40 -11.60
CA THR A 18 20.69 -21.35 -10.26
C THR A 18 19.93 -20.40 -9.35
N THR A 19 19.84 -20.73 -8.05
CA THR A 19 19.16 -19.89 -7.05
C THR A 19 19.73 -18.47 -7.00
N MET A 20 21.07 -18.34 -7.04
CA MET A 20 21.72 -17.02 -7.07
C MET A 20 21.40 -16.24 -8.35
N GLY A 21 21.30 -16.93 -9.49
CA GLY A 21 20.88 -16.32 -10.75
C GLY A 21 19.44 -15.82 -10.71
N ILE A 22 18.53 -16.58 -10.09
CA ILE A 22 17.14 -16.19 -9.88
C ILE A 22 17.09 -14.93 -8.99
N LEU A 23 17.74 -14.95 -7.83
CA LEU A 23 17.76 -13.82 -6.89
C LEU A 23 18.30 -12.52 -7.52
N ARG A 24 19.29 -12.61 -8.43
CA ARG A 24 19.80 -11.43 -9.16
C ARG A 24 18.79 -10.81 -10.13
N ASN A 25 17.79 -11.58 -10.55
CA ASN A 25 16.76 -11.11 -11.49
C ASN A 25 15.48 -10.64 -10.80
N VAL A 26 15.25 -11.00 -9.53
CA VAL A 26 14.17 -10.48 -8.67
C VAL A 26 14.24 -8.94 -8.59
N GLY A 27 13.08 -8.30 -8.47
CA GLY A 27 13.00 -6.84 -8.45
C GLY A 27 11.57 -6.29 -8.40
N PRO A 28 10.68 -6.66 -9.34
CA PRO A 28 9.30 -6.18 -9.38
C PRO A 28 8.54 -6.36 -8.06
N GLY A 29 8.70 -7.51 -7.41
CA GLY A 29 8.09 -7.84 -6.13
C GLY A 29 8.66 -7.01 -4.98
N MET A 30 9.95 -6.70 -5.00
CA MET A 30 10.57 -5.81 -4.01
C MET A 30 10.15 -4.35 -4.18
N ILE A 31 9.95 -3.88 -5.42
CA ILE A 31 9.35 -2.57 -5.68
C ILE A 31 7.93 -2.53 -5.10
N LEU A 32 7.17 -3.61 -5.31
CA LEU A 32 5.82 -3.75 -4.76
C LEU A 32 5.82 -3.76 -3.22
N ALA A 33 6.70 -4.56 -2.61
CA ALA A 33 6.83 -4.60 -1.15
C ALA A 33 7.21 -3.22 -0.59
N GLY A 34 8.10 -2.48 -1.26
CA GLY A 34 8.47 -1.13 -0.88
C GLY A 34 7.37 -0.07 -1.08
N SER A 35 6.40 -0.30 -1.98
CA SER A 35 5.22 0.57 -2.08
C SER A 35 4.14 0.21 -1.07
N ILE A 36 4.04 -1.07 -0.71
CA ILE A 36 3.09 -1.57 0.29
C ILE A 36 3.51 -1.04 1.65
N VAL A 37 4.69 -1.46 2.13
CA VAL A 37 5.26 -1.11 3.43
C VAL A 37 5.47 0.40 3.49
N GLY A 38 4.46 1.06 4.03
CA GLY A 38 4.07 2.37 3.55
C GLY A 38 2.82 2.85 4.26
N SER A 39 1.98 3.59 3.55
CA SER A 39 0.68 4.04 4.07
C SER A 39 -0.29 2.89 4.36
N GLY A 40 -0.19 1.76 3.64
CA GLY A 40 -1.02 0.59 3.87
C GLY A 40 -0.80 0.07 5.29
N GLU A 41 0.44 -0.25 5.63
CA GLU A 41 0.79 -0.77 6.94
C GLU A 41 0.85 0.31 8.03
N LEU A 42 1.54 1.42 7.78
CA LEU A 42 1.79 2.43 8.81
C LEU A 42 0.52 3.18 9.21
N ILE A 43 -0.42 3.42 8.30
CA ILE A 43 -1.65 4.19 8.57
C ILE A 43 -2.86 3.27 8.67
N ALA A 44 -3.13 2.47 7.64
CA ALA A 44 -4.38 1.71 7.56
C ALA A 44 -4.37 0.49 8.48
N THR A 45 -3.31 -0.31 8.45
CA THR A 45 -3.19 -1.52 9.29
C THR A 45 -3.10 -1.17 10.78
N THR A 46 -2.31 -0.18 11.16
CA THR A 46 -2.20 0.29 12.56
C THR A 46 -3.52 0.83 13.07
N ARG A 47 -4.26 1.60 12.26
CA ARG A 47 -5.60 2.07 12.59
C ARG A 47 -6.56 0.90 12.78
N THR A 48 -6.55 -0.08 11.88
CA THR A 48 -7.41 -1.26 12.02
C THR A 48 -7.07 -2.05 13.29
N GLY A 49 -5.78 -2.19 13.62
CA GLY A 49 -5.36 -2.77 14.90
C GLY A 49 -5.82 -1.95 16.10
N ALA A 50 -5.78 -0.62 16.02
CA ALA A 50 -6.24 0.27 17.10
C ALA A 50 -7.76 0.17 17.33
N GLU A 51 -8.57 0.08 16.27
CA GLU A 51 -10.04 -0.02 16.38
C GLU A 51 -10.53 -1.44 16.69
N ALA A 52 -9.92 -2.46 16.08
CA ALA A 52 -10.38 -3.84 16.19
C ALA A 52 -9.59 -4.67 17.21
N HIS A 53 -8.64 -4.05 17.91
CA HIS A 53 -7.69 -4.73 18.78
C HIS A 53 -7.09 -5.95 18.05
N PHE A 54 -7.17 -7.15 18.65
CA PHE A 54 -6.58 -8.35 18.07
C PHE A 54 -7.52 -9.11 17.11
N ASP A 55 -8.82 -8.80 17.07
CA ASP A 55 -9.87 -9.67 16.51
C ASP A 55 -9.75 -9.94 15.00
N PHE A 56 -9.15 -9.04 14.22
CA PHE A 56 -9.01 -9.19 12.77
C PHE A 56 -7.65 -9.69 12.29
N LEU A 57 -6.77 -10.16 13.17
CA LEU A 57 -5.46 -10.68 12.76
C LEU A 57 -5.59 -11.80 11.69
N TRP A 58 -6.55 -12.72 11.83
CA TRP A 58 -6.81 -13.77 10.84
C TRP A 58 -7.16 -13.19 9.46
N LEU A 59 -7.98 -12.14 9.41
CA LEU A 59 -8.44 -11.51 8.17
C LEU A 59 -7.28 -10.85 7.43
N ILE A 60 -6.38 -10.21 8.18
CA ILE A 60 -5.16 -9.57 7.66
C ILE A 60 -4.24 -10.60 7.02
N ILE A 61 -3.97 -11.70 7.73
CA ILE A 61 -3.09 -12.78 7.26
C ILE A 61 -3.66 -13.45 6.01
N ILE A 62 -4.94 -13.85 6.06
CA ILE A 62 -5.60 -14.48 4.91
C ILE A 62 -5.62 -13.51 3.73
N GLY A 63 -5.95 -12.24 3.95
CA GLY A 63 -5.96 -11.21 2.91
C GLY A 63 -4.61 -11.05 2.21
N CYS A 64 -3.50 -11.08 2.95
CA CYS A 64 -2.16 -11.00 2.39
C CYS A 64 -1.79 -12.22 1.54
N ILE A 65 -2.20 -13.42 1.98
CA ILE A 65 -1.87 -14.69 1.33
C ILE A 65 -2.71 -14.91 0.07
N ILE A 66 -4.04 -14.74 0.13
CA ILE A 66 -4.90 -15.06 -1.03
C ILE A 66 -4.59 -14.16 -2.23
N LYS A 67 -4.21 -12.90 -2.00
CA LYS A 67 -3.96 -11.94 -3.09
C LYS A 67 -2.76 -12.30 -3.96
N VAL A 68 -1.76 -13.01 -3.42
CA VAL A 68 -0.56 -13.38 -4.18
C VAL A 68 -0.88 -14.32 -5.35
N PHE A 69 -1.92 -15.14 -5.23
CA PHE A 69 -2.35 -16.04 -6.32
C PHE A 69 -2.89 -15.24 -7.50
N ALA A 70 -3.72 -14.22 -7.23
CA ALA A 70 -4.19 -13.30 -8.26
C ALA A 70 -3.03 -12.50 -8.88
N GLN A 71 -2.09 -12.03 -8.05
CA GLN A 71 -0.89 -11.32 -8.51
C GLN A 71 -0.06 -12.16 -9.48
N ILE A 72 0.21 -13.43 -9.13
CA ILE A 72 0.99 -14.36 -9.94
C ILE A 72 0.29 -14.68 -11.26
N GLU A 73 -1.04 -14.83 -11.27
CA GLU A 73 -1.76 -15.07 -12.52
C GLU A 73 -1.82 -13.84 -13.44
N LEU A 74 -1.97 -12.63 -12.90
CA LEU A 74 -1.82 -11.40 -13.69
C LEU A 74 -0.41 -11.31 -14.30
N GLY A 75 0.61 -11.62 -13.51
CA GLY A 75 1.99 -11.67 -13.97
C GLY A 75 2.23 -12.75 -15.03
N ARG A 76 1.68 -13.95 -14.85
CA ARG A 76 1.72 -15.06 -15.83
C ARG A 76 1.15 -14.59 -17.17
N TYR A 77 -0.04 -14.00 -17.16
CA TYR A 77 -0.67 -13.51 -18.38
C TYR A 77 0.21 -12.47 -19.07
N ALA A 78 0.73 -11.50 -18.33
CA ALA A 78 1.57 -10.44 -18.89
C ALA A 78 2.88 -10.97 -19.49
N ILE A 79 3.58 -11.87 -18.80
CA ILE A 79 4.86 -12.46 -19.27
C ILE A 79 4.63 -13.30 -20.52
N THR A 80 3.56 -14.09 -20.56
CA THR A 80 3.29 -15.02 -21.66
C THR A 80 2.71 -14.34 -22.91
N ASN A 81 1.97 -13.24 -22.75
CA ASN A 81 1.32 -12.54 -23.86
C ASN A 81 2.00 -11.21 -24.23
N GLY A 82 2.93 -10.71 -23.41
CA GLY A 82 3.59 -9.42 -23.61
C GLY A 82 2.64 -8.22 -23.48
N LYS A 83 1.50 -8.39 -22.81
CA LYS A 83 0.46 -7.36 -22.66
C LYS A 83 0.48 -6.77 -21.25
N THR A 84 0.26 -5.46 -21.17
CA THR A 84 0.05 -4.76 -19.90
C THR A 84 -1.24 -5.23 -19.23
N THR A 85 -1.36 -4.99 -17.92
CA THR A 85 -2.56 -5.39 -17.17
C THR A 85 -3.82 -4.71 -17.70
N LEU A 86 -3.76 -3.41 -18.04
CA LEU A 86 -4.95 -2.72 -18.56
C LEU A 86 -5.34 -3.22 -19.95
N ALA A 87 -4.36 -3.53 -20.82
CA ALA A 87 -4.65 -4.18 -22.10
C ALA A 87 -5.32 -5.55 -21.90
N ALA A 88 -4.79 -6.36 -20.97
CA ALA A 88 -5.36 -7.66 -20.61
C ALA A 88 -6.80 -7.51 -20.09
N LEU A 89 -7.03 -6.58 -19.16
CA LEU A 89 -8.35 -6.34 -18.59
C LEU A 89 -9.36 -5.89 -19.66
N ASN A 90 -8.95 -5.13 -20.68
CA ASN A 90 -9.84 -4.67 -21.76
C ASN A 90 -10.32 -5.83 -22.67
N GLU A 91 -9.67 -6.99 -22.61
CA GLU A 91 -10.09 -8.21 -23.31
C GLU A 91 -11.18 -8.99 -22.57
N VAL A 92 -11.39 -8.71 -21.28
CA VAL A 92 -12.39 -9.40 -20.47
C VAL A 92 -13.79 -9.10 -21.03
N PRO A 93 -14.66 -10.12 -21.19
CA PRO A 93 -16.00 -9.93 -21.72
C PRO A 93 -16.86 -9.01 -20.83
N GLY A 94 -17.83 -8.35 -21.45
CA GLY A 94 -18.82 -7.52 -20.76
C GLY A 94 -19.11 -6.19 -21.48
N PRO A 95 -19.86 -5.29 -20.84
CA PRO A 95 -20.24 -4.01 -21.42
C PRO A 95 -19.01 -3.16 -21.77
N ARG A 96 -19.12 -2.43 -22.88
CA ARG A 96 -18.11 -1.51 -23.36
C ARG A 96 -18.72 -0.14 -23.60
N LEU A 97 -18.05 0.89 -23.11
CA LEU A 97 -18.39 2.27 -23.41
C LEU A 97 -17.48 2.76 -24.53
N SER A 98 -18.09 3.32 -25.57
CA SER A 98 -17.36 3.97 -26.66
C SER A 98 -17.67 5.45 -26.68
N LEU A 99 -16.67 6.27 -26.37
CA LEU A 99 -16.78 7.73 -26.36
C LEU A 99 -16.06 8.32 -27.58
N PRO A 100 -16.65 9.28 -28.30
CA PRO A 100 -15.94 10.03 -29.34
C PRO A 100 -14.93 10.97 -28.67
N VAL A 101 -13.65 10.82 -28.98
CA VAL A 101 -12.56 11.69 -28.49
C VAL A 101 -11.85 12.29 -29.70
N GLY A 102 -12.27 13.49 -30.10
CA GLY A 102 -11.80 14.15 -31.30
C GLY A 102 -12.07 13.32 -32.56
N LYS A 103 -11.00 12.98 -33.30
CA LYS A 103 -11.09 12.16 -34.54
C LYS A 103 -11.08 10.65 -34.28
N ARG A 104 -10.99 10.19 -33.03
CA ARG A 104 -10.90 8.77 -32.66
C ARG A 104 -12.04 8.36 -31.74
N ARG A 105 -12.33 7.06 -31.69
CA ARG A 105 -13.27 6.47 -30.73
C ARG A 105 -12.48 5.79 -29.62
N ALA A 106 -12.68 6.25 -28.40
CA ALA A 106 -12.13 5.63 -27.21
C ALA A 106 -13.06 4.51 -26.77
N THR A 107 -12.60 3.26 -26.78
CA THR A 107 -13.38 2.11 -26.32
C THR A 107 -12.75 1.51 -25.08
N VAL A 108 -13.49 1.53 -23.97
CA VAL A 108 -13.08 0.97 -22.69
C VAL A 108 -14.15 0.02 -22.18
N ASN A 109 -13.73 -1.08 -21.57
CA ASN A 109 -14.66 -1.99 -20.92
C ASN A 109 -15.07 -1.49 -19.52
N TRP A 110 -16.10 -2.11 -18.97
CA TRP A 110 -16.64 -1.81 -17.64
C TRP A 110 -15.59 -1.89 -16.50
N ILE A 111 -14.60 -2.80 -16.59
CA ILE A 111 -13.52 -2.90 -15.60
C ILE A 111 -12.61 -1.67 -15.67
N LEU A 112 -12.24 -1.22 -16.87
CA LEU A 112 -11.42 -0.02 -17.05
C LEU A 112 -12.16 1.27 -16.63
N LEU A 113 -13.49 1.32 -16.79
CA LEU A 113 -14.29 2.43 -16.28
C LEU A 113 -14.22 2.50 -14.75
N TYR A 114 -14.41 1.37 -14.08
CA TYR A 114 -14.28 1.32 -12.63
C TYR A 114 -12.85 1.61 -12.17
N TRP A 115 -11.85 1.09 -12.88
CA TRP A 115 -10.44 1.42 -12.63
C TRP A 115 -10.19 2.93 -12.68
N PHE A 116 -10.80 3.66 -13.64
CA PHE A 116 -10.66 5.11 -13.69
C PHE A 116 -11.27 5.81 -12.47
N LEU A 117 -12.43 5.36 -11.99
CA LEU A 117 -13.02 5.89 -10.75
C LEU A 117 -12.13 5.62 -9.53
N MET A 118 -11.61 4.40 -9.42
CA MET A 118 -10.65 4.02 -8.39
C MET A 118 -9.35 4.84 -8.49
N PHE A 119 -8.87 5.11 -9.71
CA PHE A 119 -7.67 5.92 -9.96
C PHE A 119 -7.81 7.33 -9.40
N LEU A 120 -8.98 7.97 -9.55
CA LEU A 120 -9.24 9.29 -8.95
C LEU A 120 -9.18 9.25 -7.42
N ALA A 121 -9.75 8.22 -6.80
CA ALA A 121 -9.66 8.03 -5.35
C ALA A 121 -8.21 7.79 -4.88
N ILE A 122 -7.42 7.06 -5.66
CA ILE A 122 -5.99 6.83 -5.38
C ILE A 122 -5.22 8.15 -5.38
N LEU A 123 -5.56 9.14 -6.23
CA LEU A 123 -4.91 10.46 -6.16
C LEU A 123 -5.15 11.14 -4.82
N GLY A 124 -6.36 11.01 -4.26
CA GLY A 124 -6.68 11.43 -2.91
C GLY A 124 -5.84 10.70 -1.87
N GLN A 125 -5.74 9.36 -1.94
CA GLN A 125 -4.86 8.57 -1.08
C GLN A 125 -3.43 9.09 -1.12
N GLN A 126 -2.86 9.29 -2.31
CA GLN A 126 -1.49 9.84 -2.44
C GLN A 126 -1.37 11.24 -1.82
N GLY A 127 -2.43 12.05 -1.87
CA GLY A 127 -2.56 13.29 -1.10
C GLY A 127 -2.46 13.07 0.40
N GLY A 128 -3.20 12.10 0.94
CA GLY A 128 -3.11 11.72 2.34
C GLY A 128 -1.71 11.21 2.75
N ILE A 129 -1.03 10.48 1.86
CA ILE A 129 0.34 9.99 2.11
C ILE A 129 1.32 11.16 2.17
N VAL A 130 1.34 12.04 1.15
CA VAL A 130 2.25 13.20 1.16
C VAL A 130 1.91 14.19 2.28
N GLY A 131 0.64 14.26 2.69
CA GLY A 131 0.19 14.90 3.92
C GLY A 131 0.85 14.33 5.18
N GLY A 132 0.85 13.00 5.32
CA GLY A 132 1.55 12.32 6.41
C GLY A 132 3.06 12.54 6.39
N VAL A 133 3.71 12.57 5.21
CA VAL A 133 5.13 12.96 5.12
C VAL A 133 5.33 14.41 5.56
N GLY A 134 4.41 15.30 5.15
CA GLY A 134 4.40 16.71 5.55
C GLY A 134 4.29 16.86 7.06
N GLN A 135 3.40 16.11 7.71
CA GLN A 135 3.28 16.05 9.17
C GLN A 135 4.58 15.57 9.82
N ALA A 136 5.19 14.49 9.33
CA ALA A 136 6.46 14.00 9.86
C ALA A 136 7.56 15.07 9.80
N MET A 137 7.67 15.79 8.69
CA MET A 137 8.61 16.89 8.54
C MET A 137 8.26 18.11 9.37
N ALA A 138 6.98 18.47 9.50
CA ALA A 138 6.53 19.57 10.34
C ALA A 138 6.90 19.35 11.82
N ILE A 139 6.90 18.09 12.26
CA ILE A 139 7.31 17.72 13.62
C ILE A 139 8.84 17.76 13.76
N SER A 140 9.59 17.22 12.78
CA SER A 140 11.05 17.18 12.84
C SER A 140 11.73 18.53 12.62
N VAL A 141 11.18 19.33 11.70
CA VAL A 141 11.72 20.61 11.25
C VAL A 141 10.55 21.59 11.08
N PRO A 142 9.99 22.14 12.17
CA PRO A 142 8.95 23.16 12.07
C PRO A 142 9.48 24.39 11.32
N LEU A 143 8.66 24.93 10.42
CA LEU A 143 8.96 26.11 9.61
C LEU A 143 8.48 27.40 10.27
N THR A 144 7.45 27.31 11.12
CA THR A 144 6.83 28.45 11.81
C THR A 144 6.90 28.30 13.33
N GLU A 145 6.82 29.42 14.05
CA GLU A 145 6.73 29.40 15.52
C GLU A 145 5.40 28.79 15.98
N GLU A 146 4.31 29.01 15.24
CA GLU A 146 3.02 28.37 15.48
C GLU A 146 3.10 26.84 15.32
N GLY A 147 3.85 26.36 14.32
CA GLY A 147 4.12 24.94 14.11
C GLY A 147 4.91 24.32 15.25
N LYS A 148 5.92 25.04 15.76
CA LYS A 148 6.69 24.61 16.93
C LYS A 148 5.81 24.50 18.18
N ALA A 149 4.99 25.53 18.44
CA ALA A 149 4.04 25.52 19.56
C ALA A 149 2.98 24.41 19.43
N TYR A 150 2.45 24.21 18.22
CA TYR A 150 1.53 23.10 17.92
C TYR A 150 2.15 21.75 18.27
N ASN A 151 3.38 21.49 17.81
CA ASN A 151 4.06 20.22 18.06
C ASN A 151 4.29 19.96 19.55
N GLU A 152 4.66 20.98 20.32
CA GLU A 152 4.91 20.86 21.76
C GLU A 152 3.62 20.51 22.52
N GLN A 153 2.52 21.22 22.24
CA GLN A 153 1.22 20.97 22.88
C GLN A 153 0.65 19.59 22.55
N VAL A 154 0.71 19.18 21.28
CA VAL A 154 0.18 17.87 20.89
C VAL A 154 1.06 16.73 21.42
N ALA A 155 2.39 16.91 21.48
CA ALA A 155 3.28 15.94 22.11
C ALA A 155 2.95 15.74 23.61
N GLN A 156 2.73 16.83 24.35
CA GLN A 156 2.31 16.76 25.76
C GLN A 156 0.96 16.05 25.92
N LYS A 157 -0.02 16.37 25.06
CA LYS A 157 -1.33 15.72 25.03
C LYS A 157 -1.22 14.21 24.79
N ILE A 158 -0.40 13.77 23.84
CA ILE A 158 -0.21 12.35 23.54
C ILE A 158 0.47 11.63 24.70
N VAL A 159 1.52 12.23 25.29
CA VAL A 159 2.17 11.67 26.48
C VAL A 159 1.16 11.51 27.62
N ARG A 160 0.29 12.51 27.83
CA ARG A 160 -0.79 12.45 28.82
C ARG A 160 -1.76 11.30 28.55
N ASP A 161 -2.18 11.13 27.30
CA ASP A 161 -3.11 10.06 26.90
C ASP A 161 -2.51 8.67 27.07
N VAL A 162 -1.24 8.49 26.70
CA VAL A 162 -0.51 7.24 26.93
C VAL A 162 -0.38 6.95 28.43
N LYS A 163 -0.02 7.94 29.26
CA LYS A 163 0.05 7.74 30.72
C LYS A 163 -1.31 7.41 31.34
N LYS A 164 -2.40 7.98 30.82
CA LYS A 164 -3.77 7.60 31.23
C LYS A 164 -4.05 6.13 30.95
N ALA A 165 -3.66 5.64 29.77
CA ALA A 165 -3.78 4.24 29.43
C ALA A 165 -2.92 3.34 30.32
N GLU A 166 -1.68 3.74 30.60
CA GLU A 166 -0.80 3.02 31.54
C GLU A 166 -1.40 2.97 32.94
N SER A 167 -2.03 4.06 33.40
CA SER A 167 -2.68 4.13 34.71
C SER A 167 -3.85 3.16 34.83
N ALA A 168 -4.64 2.95 33.77
CA ALA A 168 -5.77 2.01 33.80
C ALA A 168 -5.33 0.59 34.20
N ASN A 169 -4.17 0.16 33.71
CA ASN A 169 -3.61 -1.18 33.87
C ASN A 169 -2.48 -1.29 34.91
N ALA A 170 -2.18 -0.22 35.66
CA ALA A 170 -1.11 -0.18 36.65
C ALA A 170 -1.50 -0.75 38.03
N SER A 171 -0.50 -1.14 38.82
CA SER A 171 -0.67 -1.54 40.23
C SER A 171 -1.13 -0.34 41.08
N SER A 172 -1.64 -0.59 42.29
CA SER A 172 -2.17 0.49 43.16
C SER A 172 -1.15 1.58 43.49
N GLU A 173 0.12 1.23 43.66
CA GLU A 173 1.21 2.17 43.95
C GLU A 173 1.61 2.97 42.70
N GLU A 174 1.78 2.31 41.55
CA GLU A 174 2.06 2.97 40.27
C GLU A 174 0.92 3.89 39.82
N LYS A 175 -0.33 3.52 40.10
CA LYS A 175 -1.52 4.33 39.82
C LYS A 175 -1.45 5.70 40.50
N HIS A 176 -0.91 5.78 41.71
CA HIS A 176 -0.81 7.05 42.43
C HIS A 176 0.24 7.97 41.80
N ALA A 177 1.41 7.43 41.44
CA ALA A 177 2.46 8.18 40.75
C ALA A 177 2.00 8.68 39.37
N LEU A 178 1.40 7.79 38.56
CA LEU A 178 0.88 8.14 37.24
C LEU A 178 -0.23 9.20 37.31
N LYS A 179 -1.13 9.12 38.31
CA LYS A 179 -2.17 10.13 38.51
C LYS A 179 -1.62 11.51 38.81
N ALA A 180 -0.55 11.60 39.60
CA ALA A 180 0.10 12.89 39.89
C ALA A 180 0.71 13.49 38.62
N GLU A 181 1.40 12.68 37.81
CA GLU A 181 1.98 13.13 36.54
C GLU A 181 0.92 13.52 35.51
N ILE A 182 -0.20 12.79 35.43
CA ILE A 182 -1.34 13.13 34.55
C ILE A 182 -1.94 14.47 34.98
N ALA A 183 -2.16 14.70 36.28
CA ALA A 183 -2.73 15.94 36.78
C ALA A 183 -1.81 17.14 36.51
N GLN A 184 -0.49 16.96 36.61
CA GLN A 184 0.48 17.99 36.26
C GLN A 184 0.41 18.34 34.77
N LEU A 185 0.41 17.33 33.89
CA LEU A 185 0.30 17.55 32.44
C LEU A 185 -1.02 18.22 32.06
N GLU A 186 -2.12 17.89 32.74
CA GLU A 186 -3.42 18.54 32.51
C GLU A 186 -3.40 20.01 32.91
N ALA A 187 -2.81 20.34 34.07
CA ALA A 187 -2.65 21.73 34.48
C ALA A 187 -1.76 22.53 33.51
N GLU A 188 -0.65 21.94 33.05
CA GLU A 188 0.23 22.57 32.05
C GLU A 188 -0.51 22.83 30.73
N LEU A 189 -1.26 21.86 30.22
CA LEU A 189 -2.08 22.02 29.01
C LEU A 189 -3.19 23.07 29.18
N GLU A 190 -3.84 23.13 30.34
CA GLU A 190 -4.85 24.15 30.65
C GLU A 190 -4.25 25.57 30.65
N THR A 191 -3.03 25.74 31.19
CA THR A 191 -2.35 27.04 31.19
C THR A 191 -1.93 27.51 29.79
N GLN A 192 -1.63 26.58 28.89
CA GLN A 192 -1.17 26.87 27.53
C GLN A 192 -2.32 27.22 26.56
N GLY A 193 -3.58 26.97 26.96
CA GLY A 193 -4.76 27.35 26.20
C GLY A 193 -5.05 26.43 25.01
N SER A 194 -5.68 26.98 23.96
CA SER A 194 -6.10 26.20 22.78
C SER A 194 -4.94 25.94 21.81
N ILE A 195 -4.88 24.72 21.29
CA ILE A 195 -3.89 24.28 20.30
C ILE A 195 -3.86 25.24 19.09
N PRO A 196 -2.70 25.87 18.78
CA PRO A 196 -2.61 26.82 17.69
C PRO A 196 -2.80 26.11 16.35
N LYS A 197 -3.44 26.79 15.40
CA LYS A 197 -3.62 26.24 14.05
C LYS A 197 -2.33 26.44 13.23
N ALA A 198 -1.56 25.38 13.05
CA ALA A 198 -0.39 25.37 12.17
C ALA A 198 -0.72 24.78 10.79
N ASN A 199 -0.03 25.25 9.75
CA ASN A 199 -0.14 24.73 8.37
C ASN A 199 1.21 24.18 7.85
N ASP A 200 2.17 23.95 8.75
CA ASP A 200 3.52 23.49 8.43
C ASP A 200 3.51 22.15 7.69
N ASP A 201 2.57 21.26 8.02
CA ASP A 201 2.35 20.00 7.33
C ASP A 201 2.01 20.24 5.85
N VAL A 202 1.13 21.18 5.55
CA VAL A 202 0.78 21.58 4.18
C VAL A 202 1.98 22.16 3.44
N TYR A 203 2.75 23.06 4.06
CA TYR A 203 3.95 23.64 3.44
C TYR A 203 4.98 22.57 3.12
N TRP A 204 5.26 21.67 4.06
CA TRP A 204 6.16 20.54 3.82
C TRP A 204 5.63 19.60 2.75
N SER A 205 4.33 19.29 2.72
CA SER A 205 3.74 18.48 1.64
C SER A 205 3.96 19.11 0.28
N LEU A 206 3.83 20.43 0.13
CA LEU A 206 4.11 21.14 -1.12
C LEU A 206 5.59 21.05 -1.51
N ILE A 207 6.50 21.32 -0.58
CA ILE A 207 7.96 21.24 -0.81
C ILE A 207 8.36 19.83 -1.24
N LEU A 208 7.88 18.81 -0.54
CA LEU A 208 8.19 17.41 -0.82
C LEU A 208 7.55 16.93 -2.11
N THR A 209 6.39 17.45 -2.48
CA THR A 209 5.78 17.19 -3.78
C THR A 209 6.64 17.75 -4.90
N LEU A 210 7.17 18.98 -4.76
CA LEU A 210 8.10 19.57 -5.73
C LEU A 210 9.38 18.73 -5.85
N ALA A 211 9.92 18.27 -4.72
CA ALA A 211 11.07 17.36 -4.71
C ALA A 211 10.75 16.05 -5.44
N ALA A 212 9.59 15.44 -5.19
CA ALA A 212 9.15 14.23 -5.87
C ALA A 212 8.98 14.45 -7.38
N ILE A 213 8.40 15.58 -7.82
CA ILE A 213 8.28 15.94 -9.24
C ILE A 213 9.66 16.03 -9.89
N PHE A 214 10.60 16.73 -9.25
CA PHE A 214 11.97 16.85 -9.74
C PHE A 214 12.61 15.46 -9.94
N LEU A 215 12.45 14.58 -8.95
CA LEU A 215 12.97 13.21 -9.01
C LEU A 215 12.27 12.34 -10.06
N LEU A 216 10.96 12.49 -10.28
CA LEU A 216 10.22 11.71 -11.27
C LEU A 216 10.55 12.13 -12.72
N VAL A 217 10.82 13.42 -12.95
CA VAL A 217 11.10 13.95 -14.29
C VAL A 217 12.56 13.80 -14.68
N TRP A 218 13.48 14.07 -13.75
CA TRP A 218 14.92 14.12 -14.01
C TRP A 218 15.75 13.05 -13.27
N GLY A 219 15.18 12.40 -12.25
CA GLY A 219 15.90 11.44 -11.44
C GLY A 219 16.20 10.12 -12.16
N LYS A 220 17.34 9.51 -11.81
CA LYS A 220 17.64 8.13 -12.21
C LYS A 220 16.84 7.18 -11.32
N PHE A 221 15.80 6.56 -11.88
CA PHE A 221 14.89 5.65 -11.17
C PHE A 221 15.63 4.57 -10.35
N SER A 222 16.74 4.04 -10.87
CA SER A 222 17.52 2.99 -10.19
C SER A 222 18.20 3.42 -8.89
N PHE A 223 18.57 4.69 -8.74
CA PHE A 223 19.22 5.19 -7.52
C PHE A 223 18.19 5.31 -6.39
N ILE A 224 17.09 6.01 -6.68
CA ILE A 224 15.99 6.24 -5.72
C ILE A 224 15.40 4.90 -5.29
N GLN A 225 15.19 3.97 -6.22
CA GLN A 225 14.69 2.64 -5.90
C GLN A 225 15.56 1.91 -4.86
N ARG A 226 16.89 1.86 -5.06
CA ARG A 226 17.79 1.18 -4.11
C ARG A 226 17.81 1.87 -2.75
N PHE A 227 17.84 3.21 -2.77
CA PHE A 227 17.85 4.02 -1.56
C PHE A 227 16.55 3.84 -0.76
N SER A 228 15.40 3.96 -1.40
CA SER A 228 14.09 3.77 -0.77
C SER A 228 13.88 2.34 -0.26
N VAL A 229 14.26 1.32 -1.04
CA VAL A 229 14.16 -0.08 -0.59
C VAL A 229 15.00 -0.33 0.66
N PHE A 230 16.21 0.23 0.71
CA PHE A 230 17.06 0.12 1.90
C PHE A 230 16.42 0.77 3.13
N LEU A 231 15.91 1.99 3.00
CA LEU A 231 15.29 2.70 4.11
C LEU A 231 14.01 2.01 4.60
N VAL A 232 13.16 1.56 3.68
CA VAL A 232 11.94 0.81 4.01
C VAL A 232 12.30 -0.49 4.72
N ALA A 233 13.29 -1.23 4.22
CA ALA A 233 13.76 -2.45 4.87
C ALA A 233 14.30 -2.17 6.27
N ALA A 234 15.11 -1.12 6.44
CA ALA A 234 15.64 -0.73 7.74
C ALA A 234 14.53 -0.37 8.73
N PHE A 235 13.57 0.46 8.32
CA PHE A 235 12.45 0.82 9.18
C PHE A 235 11.58 -0.39 9.53
N THR A 236 11.30 -1.26 8.55
CA THR A 236 10.56 -2.51 8.79
C THR A 236 11.25 -3.39 9.83
N LEU A 237 12.57 -3.54 9.74
CA LEU A 237 13.35 -4.30 10.71
C LEU A 237 13.28 -3.67 12.10
N ILE A 238 13.33 -2.33 12.19
CA ILE A 238 13.16 -1.60 13.45
C ILE A 238 11.76 -1.83 14.03
N THR A 239 10.71 -1.79 13.21
CA THR A 239 9.34 -2.08 13.62
C THR A 239 9.18 -3.50 14.16
N ILE A 240 9.77 -4.48 13.46
CA ILE A 240 9.74 -5.88 13.90
C ILE A 240 10.53 -6.02 15.21
N ALA A 241 11.72 -5.44 15.31
CA ALA A 241 12.51 -5.42 16.55
C ALA A 241 11.76 -4.74 17.70
N ASN A 242 11.04 -3.66 17.42
CA ASN A 242 10.16 -2.98 18.38
C ASN A 242 9.10 -3.95 18.93
N LEU A 243 8.40 -4.69 18.06
CA LEU A 243 7.39 -5.64 18.50
C LEU A 243 7.96 -6.77 19.37
N PHE A 244 9.15 -7.27 19.05
CA PHE A 244 9.82 -8.27 19.88
C PHE A 244 10.27 -7.70 21.22
N ALA A 245 10.85 -6.50 21.23
CA ALA A 245 11.23 -5.81 22.46
C ALA A 245 10.02 -5.42 23.32
N LEU A 246 8.87 -5.16 22.69
CA LEU A 246 7.60 -4.87 23.38
C LEU A 246 7.16 -6.04 24.28
N GLN A 247 7.58 -7.27 23.95
CA GLN A 247 7.27 -8.45 24.77
C GLN A 247 7.98 -8.43 26.13
N SER A 248 9.02 -7.61 26.30
CA SER A 248 9.69 -7.41 27.59
C SER A 248 8.93 -6.47 28.54
N TYR A 249 7.84 -5.85 28.07
CA TYR A 249 7.00 -4.95 28.85
C TYR A 249 5.63 -5.60 29.08
N ASP A 250 5.38 -6.14 30.28
CA ASP A 250 4.19 -6.93 30.59
C ASP A 250 2.88 -6.26 30.15
N LYS A 251 2.75 -4.94 30.38
CA LYS A 251 1.57 -4.14 30.03
C LYS A 251 1.28 -4.07 28.52
N TRP A 252 2.33 -4.14 27.70
CA TRP A 252 2.27 -3.97 26.25
C TRP A 252 2.55 -5.27 25.49
N SER A 253 2.94 -6.33 26.20
CA SER A 253 3.19 -7.65 25.63
C SER A 253 1.94 -8.19 24.94
N VAL A 254 2.15 -8.91 23.83
CA VAL A 254 1.08 -9.57 23.09
C VAL A 254 0.97 -10.98 23.63
N THR A 255 -0.12 -11.25 24.34
CA THR A 255 -0.30 -12.54 25.02
C THR A 255 -0.69 -13.65 24.03
N ALA A 256 -0.42 -14.90 24.39
CA ALA A 256 -0.86 -16.05 23.61
C ALA A 256 -2.40 -16.13 23.50
N GLU A 257 -3.12 -15.67 24.53
CA GLU A 257 -4.58 -15.55 24.55
C GLU A 257 -5.05 -14.58 23.45
N GLU A 258 -4.45 -13.40 23.36
CA GLU A 258 -4.79 -12.38 22.36
C GLU A 258 -4.45 -12.84 20.94
N LEU A 259 -3.32 -13.53 20.73
CA LEU A 259 -3.00 -14.14 19.44
C LEU A 259 -4.01 -15.21 19.06
N ARG A 260 -4.35 -16.11 20.00
CA ARG A 260 -5.36 -17.16 19.77
C ARG A 260 -6.72 -16.54 19.46
N ARG A 261 -7.09 -15.47 20.16
CA ARG A 261 -8.32 -14.71 19.91
C ARG A 261 -8.30 -14.07 18.53
N GLY A 262 -7.21 -13.40 18.15
CA GLY A 262 -7.08 -12.79 16.83
C GLY A 262 -7.01 -13.78 15.67
N LEU A 263 -6.62 -15.02 15.94
CA LEU A 263 -6.66 -16.13 14.99
C LEU A 263 -7.97 -16.93 15.03
N SER A 264 -8.81 -16.69 16.04
CA SER A 264 -10.17 -17.21 16.06
C SER A 264 -11.00 -16.32 15.15
N PHE A 265 -11.77 -16.89 14.22
CA PHE A 265 -12.59 -16.20 13.21
C PHE A 265 -13.77 -15.38 13.80
N GLY A 266 -13.54 -14.71 14.92
CA GLY A 266 -14.48 -13.86 15.62
C GLY A 266 -14.53 -12.46 15.03
N PHE A 267 -15.57 -11.74 15.43
CA PHE A 267 -15.81 -10.35 15.08
C PHE A 267 -15.91 -9.54 16.38
N PRO A 268 -15.34 -8.32 16.44
CA PRO A 268 -15.45 -7.45 17.61
C PRO A 268 -16.93 -7.10 17.84
N ALA A 269 -17.33 -7.02 19.11
CA ALA A 269 -18.66 -6.53 19.46
C ALA A 269 -18.80 -5.08 19.01
N ALA A 270 -19.89 -4.75 18.31
CA ALA A 270 -20.20 -3.36 17.98
C ALA A 270 -20.66 -2.67 19.28
N GLU A 271 -19.84 -1.79 19.84
CA GLU A 271 -20.27 -0.92 20.94
C GLU A 271 -21.26 0.14 20.39
N GLU A 272 -22.38 0.35 21.10
CA GLU A 272 -23.38 1.34 20.72
C GLU A 272 -22.75 2.75 20.67
N GLY A 273 -22.77 3.38 19.49
CA GLY A 273 -22.25 4.73 19.26
C GLY A 273 -20.80 4.82 18.77
N SER A 274 -20.06 3.70 18.66
CA SER A 274 -18.71 3.68 18.07
C SER A 274 -18.74 3.32 16.57
N ARG A 275 -17.69 3.71 15.81
CA ARG A 275 -17.53 3.29 14.41
C ARG A 275 -17.37 1.78 14.35
N ASN A 276 -18.16 1.10 13.51
CA ASN A 276 -18.07 -0.35 13.35
C ASN A 276 -16.65 -0.75 12.86
N PRO A 277 -15.84 -1.45 13.68
CA PRO A 277 -14.47 -1.80 13.33
C PRO A 277 -14.39 -2.68 12.07
N LEU A 278 -15.45 -3.45 11.78
CA LEU A 278 -15.53 -4.28 10.57
C LEU A 278 -15.54 -3.44 9.30
N ILE A 279 -16.20 -2.27 9.31
CA ILE A 279 -16.22 -1.37 8.13
C ILE A 279 -14.81 -0.83 7.88
N THR A 280 -14.09 -0.43 8.92
CA THR A 280 -12.70 0.02 8.80
C THR A 280 -11.80 -1.11 8.33
N ALA A 281 -11.89 -2.31 8.92
CA ALA A 281 -11.10 -3.46 8.51
C ALA A 281 -11.33 -3.85 7.04
N LEU A 282 -12.57 -3.80 6.56
CA LEU A 282 -12.89 -4.08 5.17
C LEU A 282 -12.52 -2.94 4.22
N ALA A 283 -12.57 -1.68 4.67
CA ALA A 283 -12.08 -0.52 3.90
C ALA A 283 -10.59 -0.57 3.72
N THR A 284 -9.88 -0.89 4.79
CA THR A 284 -8.44 -1.08 4.76
C THR A 284 -8.05 -2.38 4.04
N PHE A 285 -8.87 -3.44 4.02
CA PHE A 285 -8.57 -4.67 3.27
C PHE A 285 -8.23 -4.41 1.80
N GLY A 286 -8.83 -3.41 1.17
CA GLY A 286 -8.52 -3.04 -0.22
C GLY A 286 -7.10 -2.54 -0.45
N ILE A 287 -6.38 -2.13 0.60
CA ILE A 287 -5.02 -1.57 0.58
C ILE A 287 -4.02 -2.33 1.47
N ILE A 288 -4.48 -3.08 2.48
CA ILE A 288 -3.62 -3.85 3.39
C ILE A 288 -2.97 -5.02 2.65
N GLY A 289 -1.65 -5.16 2.84
CA GLY A 289 -0.84 -6.07 2.04
C GLY A 289 -0.81 -5.57 0.59
N VAL A 290 -1.19 -6.41 -0.38
CA VAL A 290 -1.28 -5.95 -1.77
C VAL A 290 -2.64 -5.32 -2.02
N GLY A 291 -2.67 -4.04 -2.39
CA GLY A 291 -3.90 -3.38 -2.84
C GLY A 291 -4.25 -3.71 -4.29
N ALA A 292 -5.46 -3.32 -4.72
CA ALA A 292 -5.86 -3.51 -6.11
C ALA A 292 -4.97 -2.71 -7.07
N ALA A 293 -4.53 -1.51 -6.66
CA ALA A 293 -3.61 -0.70 -7.44
C ALA A 293 -2.27 -1.41 -7.67
N GLU A 294 -1.73 -2.02 -6.62
CA GLU A 294 -0.47 -2.77 -6.62
C GLU A 294 -0.60 -4.05 -7.47
N LEU A 295 -1.70 -4.79 -7.36
CA LEU A 295 -1.99 -5.95 -8.21
C LEU A 295 -1.96 -5.57 -9.71
N LEU A 296 -2.51 -4.42 -10.06
CA LEU A 296 -2.55 -3.95 -11.45
C LEU A 296 -1.18 -3.43 -11.93
N ALA A 297 -0.40 -2.84 -11.03
CA ALA A 297 0.93 -2.30 -11.34
C ALA A 297 2.00 -3.38 -11.45
N TYR A 298 1.91 -4.48 -10.68
CA TYR A 298 2.92 -5.54 -10.63
C TYR A 298 3.35 -6.05 -12.02
N PRO A 299 2.43 -6.39 -12.95
CA PRO A 299 2.83 -6.87 -14.27
C PRO A 299 3.56 -5.82 -15.13
N TYR A 300 3.34 -4.52 -14.92
CA TYR A 300 4.11 -3.48 -15.61
C TYR A 300 5.58 -3.53 -15.21
N TRP A 301 5.86 -3.70 -13.92
CA TRP A 301 7.23 -3.84 -13.42
C TRP A 301 7.91 -5.10 -13.97
N CYS A 302 7.18 -6.22 -14.07
CA CYS A 302 7.68 -7.43 -14.71
C CYS A 302 8.05 -7.22 -16.18
N LEU A 303 7.20 -6.51 -16.94
CA LEU A 303 7.45 -6.20 -18.35
C LEU A 303 8.63 -5.23 -18.53
N GLU A 304 8.73 -4.19 -17.71
CA GLU A 304 9.85 -3.23 -17.76
C GLU A 304 11.19 -3.84 -17.35
N LYS A 305 11.18 -4.75 -16.36
CA LYS A 305 12.37 -5.54 -16.01
C LYS A 305 12.82 -6.45 -17.16
N GLY A 306 11.92 -6.72 -18.10
CA GLY A 306 12.16 -7.46 -19.32
C GLY A 306 11.67 -8.90 -19.28
N TYR A 307 10.95 -9.35 -18.25
CA TYR A 307 10.54 -10.77 -18.12
C TYR A 307 9.81 -11.27 -19.38
N GLY A 308 8.83 -10.51 -19.89
CA GLY A 308 8.14 -10.85 -21.14
C GLY A 308 9.04 -10.75 -22.38
N LYS A 309 9.95 -9.77 -22.42
CA LYS A 309 10.91 -9.58 -23.52
C LYS A 309 11.90 -10.75 -23.62
N TYR A 310 12.38 -11.24 -22.48
CA TYR A 310 13.30 -12.36 -22.39
C TYR A 310 12.67 -13.70 -22.80
N VAL A 311 11.37 -13.89 -22.55
CA VAL A 311 10.62 -15.06 -23.03
C VAL A 311 10.50 -15.05 -24.56
N GLY A 312 10.28 -13.86 -25.14
CA GLY A 312 10.06 -13.67 -26.56
C GLY A 312 8.59 -13.81 -26.95
N LYS A 313 8.30 -13.55 -28.24
CA LYS A 313 6.94 -13.65 -28.78
C LYS A 313 6.43 -15.09 -28.64
N ARG A 314 5.17 -15.23 -28.24
CA ARG A 314 4.52 -16.54 -28.11
C ARG A 314 4.50 -17.28 -29.44
N ASP A 315 4.96 -18.53 -29.40
CA ASP A 315 4.95 -19.48 -30.50
C ASP A 315 4.66 -20.91 -29.98
N ASP A 316 4.48 -21.84 -30.92
CA ASP A 316 4.15 -23.23 -30.60
C ASP A 316 5.39 -24.08 -30.30
N SER A 317 6.59 -23.49 -30.24
CA SER A 317 7.82 -24.23 -29.94
C SER A 317 7.94 -24.62 -28.47
N ASP A 318 8.57 -25.76 -28.22
CA ASP A 318 8.93 -26.17 -26.85
C ASP A 318 9.99 -25.25 -26.23
N ALA A 319 10.82 -24.63 -27.06
CA ALA A 319 11.81 -23.66 -26.62
C ALA A 319 11.16 -22.43 -25.97
N TRP A 320 10.08 -21.90 -26.57
CA TRP A 320 9.30 -20.83 -25.95
C TRP A 320 8.67 -21.28 -24.63
N ALA A 321 8.03 -22.45 -24.61
CA ALA A 321 7.40 -22.97 -23.40
C ALA A 321 8.42 -23.17 -22.26
N HIS A 322 9.63 -23.66 -22.58
CA HIS A 322 10.72 -23.80 -21.62
C HIS A 322 11.17 -22.45 -21.06
N ARG A 323 11.40 -21.44 -21.92
CA ARG A 323 11.75 -20.08 -21.48
C ARG A 323 10.65 -19.45 -20.63
N ALA A 324 9.39 -19.57 -21.06
CA ALA A 324 8.24 -19.06 -20.31
C ALA A 324 8.17 -19.68 -18.92
N LYS A 325 8.30 -21.00 -18.79
CA LYS A 325 8.36 -21.69 -17.48
C LYS A 325 9.51 -21.17 -16.61
N GLY A 326 10.69 -21.00 -17.21
CA GLY A 326 11.86 -20.48 -16.51
C GLY A 326 11.66 -19.06 -15.95
N TRP A 327 11.20 -18.13 -16.77
CA TRP A 327 10.95 -16.74 -16.34
C TRP A 327 9.77 -16.63 -15.38
N MET A 328 8.76 -17.50 -15.53
CA MET A 328 7.70 -17.63 -14.54
C MET A 328 8.24 -18.11 -13.20
N LYS A 329 9.19 -19.05 -13.16
CA LYS A 329 9.84 -19.45 -11.91
C LYS A 329 10.52 -18.25 -11.22
N VAL A 330 11.22 -17.40 -11.97
CA VAL A 330 11.80 -16.15 -11.42
C VAL A 330 10.71 -15.25 -10.84
N MET A 331 9.61 -15.05 -11.56
CA MET A 331 8.46 -14.27 -11.08
C MET A 331 7.81 -14.88 -9.81
N HIS A 332 7.75 -16.21 -9.68
CA HIS A 332 7.22 -16.84 -8.47
C HIS A 332 8.11 -16.54 -7.27
N TRP A 333 9.43 -16.66 -7.40
CA TRP A 333 10.37 -16.29 -6.33
C TRP A 333 10.23 -14.81 -5.93
N ASP A 334 10.07 -13.94 -6.93
CA ASP A 334 9.86 -12.51 -6.75
C ASP A 334 8.54 -12.19 -6.01
N ALA A 335 7.41 -12.78 -6.43
CA ALA A 335 6.10 -12.54 -5.82
C ALA A 335 5.95 -13.18 -4.43
N TRP A 336 6.39 -14.43 -4.23
CA TRP A 336 6.34 -15.10 -2.93
C TRP A 336 7.29 -14.45 -1.92
N GLY A 337 8.50 -14.08 -2.36
CA GLY A 337 9.44 -13.36 -1.51
C GLY A 337 8.87 -12.01 -1.05
N ALA A 338 8.29 -11.25 -1.97
CA ALA A 338 7.58 -10.02 -1.64
C ALA A 338 6.43 -10.27 -0.65
N MET A 339 5.64 -11.33 -0.87
CA MET A 339 4.52 -11.69 0.01
C MET A 339 4.94 -11.96 1.44
N VAL A 340 6.00 -12.73 1.64
CA VAL A 340 6.54 -12.96 2.98
C VAL A 340 6.92 -11.63 3.62
N VAL A 341 7.69 -10.78 2.91
CA VAL A 341 8.15 -9.49 3.45
C VAL A 341 6.99 -8.59 3.85
N TYR A 342 6.04 -8.33 2.94
CA TYR A 342 4.94 -7.44 3.27
C TYR A 342 4.03 -8.03 4.34
N THR A 343 3.76 -9.35 4.33
CA THR A 343 2.86 -9.98 5.32
C THR A 343 3.40 -9.90 6.73
N PHE A 344 4.70 -10.21 6.92
CA PHE A 344 5.32 -10.07 8.24
C PHE A 344 5.31 -8.62 8.72
N CYS A 345 5.56 -7.67 7.82
CA CYS A 345 5.47 -6.25 8.13
C CYS A 345 4.04 -5.84 8.52
N THR A 346 3.03 -6.27 7.76
CA THR A 346 1.62 -6.01 8.06
C THR A 346 1.21 -6.57 9.41
N ILE A 347 1.59 -7.81 9.74
CA ILE A 347 1.32 -8.40 11.05
C ILE A 347 1.97 -7.56 12.16
N ALA A 348 3.22 -7.11 11.96
CA ALA A 348 3.92 -6.33 12.98
C ALA A 348 3.22 -4.99 13.26
N PHE A 349 2.85 -4.24 12.22
CA PHE A 349 2.12 -2.99 12.36
C PHE A 349 0.72 -3.18 12.94
N TYR A 350 0.02 -4.26 12.56
CA TYR A 350 -1.28 -4.58 13.13
C TYR A 350 -1.18 -4.83 14.64
N LEU A 351 -0.23 -5.67 15.05
CA LEU A 351 -0.03 -6.02 16.47
C LEU A 351 0.42 -4.82 17.29
N LEU A 352 1.28 -3.94 16.76
CA LEU A 352 1.66 -2.69 17.44
C LEU A 352 0.46 -1.74 17.59
N GLY A 353 -0.37 -1.62 16.53
CA GLY A 353 -1.62 -0.87 16.59
C GLY A 353 -2.56 -1.42 17.65
N ALA A 354 -2.76 -2.73 17.70
CA ALA A 354 -3.63 -3.39 18.68
C ALA A 354 -3.11 -3.28 20.11
N ALA A 355 -1.84 -3.61 20.31
CA ALA A 355 -1.23 -3.71 21.63
C ALA A 355 -1.01 -2.34 22.26
N VAL A 356 -0.58 -1.33 21.50
CA VAL A 356 -0.28 0.00 22.05
C VAL A 356 -1.44 0.97 21.84
N LEU A 357 -1.83 1.21 20.59
CA LEU A 357 -2.84 2.24 20.28
C LEU A 357 -4.24 1.81 20.73
N GLY A 358 -4.63 0.56 20.45
CA GLY A 358 -5.92 0.00 20.84
C GLY A 358 -6.11 -0.05 22.36
N ARG A 359 -5.11 -0.57 23.10
CA ARG A 359 -5.15 -0.54 24.57
C ARG A 359 -5.16 0.87 25.16
N SER A 360 -4.62 1.85 24.42
CA SER A 360 -4.62 3.26 24.80
C SER A 360 -5.83 4.05 24.33
N ASN A 361 -6.75 3.41 23.60
CA ASN A 361 -7.88 4.07 22.92
C ASN A 361 -7.45 5.27 22.05
N LEU A 362 -6.26 5.17 21.46
CA LEU A 362 -5.67 6.18 20.58
C LEU A 362 -5.98 5.81 19.14
N LEU A 363 -6.79 6.63 18.46
CA LEU A 363 -7.08 6.45 17.05
C LEU A 363 -6.28 7.44 16.20
N PRO A 364 -5.43 6.96 15.28
CA PRO A 364 -4.67 7.86 14.41
C PRO A 364 -5.63 8.57 13.44
N GLU A 365 -5.79 9.89 13.60
CA GLU A 365 -6.71 10.73 12.83
C GLU A 365 -6.17 12.14 12.57
N GLY A 366 -6.68 12.77 11.50
CA GLY A 366 -6.50 14.20 11.24
C GLY A 366 -5.04 14.66 11.18
N SER A 367 -4.77 15.80 11.83
CA SER A 367 -3.46 16.46 11.89
C SER A 367 -2.50 15.84 12.90
N GLU A 368 -2.99 15.01 13.81
CA GLU A 368 -2.20 14.37 14.89
C GLU A 368 -1.74 12.95 14.50
N MET A 369 -2.20 12.43 13.36
CA MET A 369 -1.99 11.04 12.90
C MET A 369 -0.56 10.53 13.10
N ILE A 370 0.47 11.21 12.57
CA ILE A 370 1.87 10.78 12.70
C ILE A 370 2.33 10.74 14.14
N GLN A 371 1.94 11.73 14.95
CA GLN A 371 2.31 11.75 16.36
C GLN A 371 1.62 10.61 17.12
N THR A 372 0.34 10.34 16.87
CA THR A 372 -0.37 9.19 17.45
C THR A 372 0.30 7.88 17.08
N LEU A 373 0.68 7.70 15.81
CA LEU A 373 1.38 6.49 15.36
C LEU A 373 2.75 6.32 16.02
N SER A 374 3.44 7.41 16.36
CA SER A 374 4.73 7.35 17.05
C SER A 374 4.63 6.73 18.45
N ALA A 375 3.46 6.81 19.09
CA ALA A 375 3.23 6.24 20.42
C ALA A 375 3.48 4.72 20.46
N MET A 376 3.34 4.00 19.34
CA MET A 376 3.62 2.56 19.24
C MET A 376 5.06 2.16 19.60
N TYR A 377 5.99 3.13 19.56
CA TYR A 377 7.42 2.91 19.82
C TYR A 377 7.85 3.44 21.18
N GLN A 378 7.00 4.24 21.83
CA GLN A 378 7.29 4.92 23.09
C GLN A 378 7.61 3.97 24.25
N PRO A 379 6.91 2.83 24.43
CA PRO A 379 7.23 1.88 25.49
C PRO A 379 8.66 1.32 25.42
N VAL A 380 9.18 1.09 24.20
CA VAL A 380 10.48 0.44 24.00
C VAL A 380 11.62 1.45 23.92
N PHE A 381 11.42 2.54 23.18
CA PHE A 381 12.49 3.48 22.85
C PHE A 381 12.46 4.77 23.69
N GLY A 382 11.44 4.96 24.54
CA GLY A 382 11.34 6.12 25.42
C GLY A 382 11.49 7.44 24.66
N SER A 383 12.44 8.28 25.08
CA SER A 383 12.72 9.59 24.47
C SER A 383 13.29 9.53 23.05
N PHE A 384 13.90 8.41 22.63
CA PHE A 384 14.45 8.27 21.28
C PHE A 384 13.36 7.98 20.22
N THR A 385 12.16 7.61 20.66
CA THR A 385 11.00 7.25 19.84
C THR A 385 10.71 8.25 18.74
N GLN A 386 10.62 9.54 19.09
CA GLN A 386 10.18 10.56 18.15
C GLN A 386 11.17 10.69 16.99
N ASN A 387 12.48 10.70 17.26
CA ASN A 387 13.50 10.81 16.21
C ASN A 387 13.52 9.58 15.29
N LEU A 388 13.49 8.39 15.90
CA LEU A 388 13.49 7.12 15.17
C LEU A 388 12.25 6.97 14.29
N PHE A 389 11.09 7.23 14.87
CA PHE A 389 9.81 7.09 14.19
C PHE A 389 9.64 8.13 13.09
N LEU A 390 9.96 9.41 13.33
CA LEU A 390 9.76 10.45 12.32
C LEU A 390 10.66 10.25 11.10
N PHE A 391 11.93 9.88 11.32
CA PHE A 391 12.84 9.55 10.22
C PHE A 391 12.31 8.36 9.40
N GLY A 392 11.85 7.32 10.10
CA GLY A 392 11.28 6.14 9.48
C GLY A 392 9.97 6.41 8.74
N ALA A 393 9.06 7.16 9.35
CA ALA A 393 7.79 7.57 8.77
C ALA A 393 8.01 8.42 7.52
N PHE A 394 8.95 9.38 7.56
CA PHE A 394 9.36 10.13 6.38
C PHE A 394 9.84 9.19 5.28
N ALA A 395 10.81 8.33 5.59
CA ALA A 395 11.43 7.46 4.60
C ALA A 395 10.42 6.54 3.90
N VAL A 396 9.54 5.93 4.70
CA VAL A 396 8.55 4.96 4.25
C VAL A 396 7.40 5.62 3.49
N LEU A 397 6.80 6.68 4.04
CA LEU A 397 5.69 7.36 3.38
C LEU A 397 6.14 8.08 2.10
N PHE A 398 7.32 8.71 2.11
CA PHE A 398 7.85 9.38 0.91
C PHE A 398 8.18 8.36 -0.18
N SER A 399 8.79 7.22 0.17
CA SER A 399 9.04 6.17 -0.82
C SER A 399 7.76 5.60 -1.39
N THR A 400 6.73 5.37 -0.57
CA THR A 400 5.43 4.90 -1.04
C THR A 400 4.81 5.90 -2.00
N PHE A 401 4.78 7.19 -1.64
CA PHE A 401 4.27 8.24 -2.52
C PHE A 401 4.99 8.26 -3.87
N TYR A 402 6.32 8.26 -3.85
CA TYR A 402 7.13 8.29 -5.06
C TYR A 402 6.90 7.07 -5.97
N VAL A 403 6.96 5.85 -5.40
CA VAL A 403 6.78 4.61 -6.16
C VAL A 403 5.35 4.46 -6.67
N ALA A 404 4.36 4.84 -5.86
CA ALA A 404 2.95 4.79 -6.25
C ALA A 404 2.66 5.75 -7.40
N ILE A 405 3.12 7.01 -7.35
CA ILE A 405 2.97 7.96 -8.47
C ILE A 405 3.65 7.44 -9.73
N ALA A 406 4.85 6.84 -9.60
CA ALA A 406 5.53 6.23 -10.73
C ALA A 406 4.74 5.06 -11.33
N ALA A 407 4.11 4.23 -10.52
CA ALA A 407 3.21 3.17 -10.97
C ALA A 407 1.97 3.76 -11.66
N GLN A 408 1.27 4.67 -11.00
CA GLN A 408 0.05 5.30 -11.52
C GLN A 408 0.29 6.04 -12.84
N GLY A 409 1.45 6.69 -13.00
CA GLY A 409 1.85 7.31 -14.25
C GLY A 409 1.90 6.31 -15.41
N ARG A 410 2.38 5.08 -15.17
CA ARG A 410 2.41 4.01 -16.19
C ARG A 410 1.01 3.58 -16.59
N LEU A 411 0.14 3.34 -15.61
CA LEU A 411 -1.24 2.96 -15.89
C LEU A 411 -2.01 4.09 -16.62
N ALA A 412 -1.79 5.35 -16.22
CA ALA A 412 -2.42 6.52 -16.84
C ALA A 412 -1.95 6.76 -18.28
N VAL A 413 -0.66 6.53 -18.58
CA VAL A 413 -0.17 6.59 -19.96
C VAL A 413 -0.69 5.41 -20.78
N ASP A 414 -0.74 4.21 -20.19
CA ASP A 414 -1.18 3.01 -20.90
C ASP A 414 -2.68 3.04 -21.21
N VAL A 415 -3.54 3.58 -20.34
CA VAL A 415 -4.98 3.68 -20.64
C VAL A 415 -5.26 4.51 -21.90
N ALA A 416 -4.44 5.53 -22.20
CA ALA A 416 -4.58 6.30 -23.44
C ALA A 416 -4.30 5.44 -24.69
N LYS A 417 -3.37 4.49 -24.59
CA LYS A 417 -3.08 3.52 -25.64
C LYS A 417 -4.16 2.43 -25.74
N VAL A 418 -4.54 1.84 -24.60
CA VAL A 418 -5.50 0.73 -24.51
C VAL A 418 -6.90 1.15 -24.95
N SER A 419 -7.33 2.37 -24.60
CA SER A 419 -8.62 2.93 -25.03
C SER A 419 -8.64 3.32 -26.51
N GLY A 420 -7.49 3.43 -27.18
CA GLY A 420 -7.39 3.88 -28.57
C GLY A 420 -7.33 5.40 -28.77
N ILE A 421 -7.30 6.18 -27.67
CA ILE A 421 -7.19 7.65 -27.71
C ILE A 421 -5.86 8.07 -28.37
N ALA A 422 -4.76 7.42 -28.02
CA ALA A 422 -3.43 7.73 -28.52
C ALA A 422 -2.73 6.49 -29.07
N LYS A 423 -1.94 6.66 -30.15
CA LYS A 423 -0.94 5.67 -30.55
C LYS A 423 0.38 6.19 -30.00
N LEU A 424 0.83 5.61 -28.90
CA LEU A 424 2.07 6.01 -28.25
C LEU A 424 3.20 5.11 -28.76
N ASP A 425 4.16 5.73 -29.45
CA ASP A 425 5.48 5.19 -29.67
C ASP A 425 6.32 5.33 -28.38
N GLU A 426 7.56 4.85 -28.41
CA GLU A 426 8.42 4.87 -27.21
C GLU A 426 8.73 6.29 -26.73
N THR A 427 8.90 7.24 -27.64
CA THR A 427 9.11 8.66 -27.33
C THR A 427 7.88 9.28 -26.70
N GLY A 428 6.70 9.07 -27.30
CA GLY A 428 5.43 9.55 -26.75
C GLY A 428 5.11 8.95 -25.39
N ARG A 429 5.47 7.67 -25.17
CA ARG A 429 5.35 7.02 -23.86
C ARG A 429 6.24 7.71 -22.81
N GLN A 430 7.51 7.97 -23.13
CA GLN A 430 8.42 8.64 -22.21
C GLN A 430 7.99 10.09 -21.89
N GLN A 431 7.52 10.83 -22.90
CA GLN A 431 6.97 12.17 -22.70
C GLN A 431 5.70 12.13 -21.83
N GLY A 432 4.80 11.18 -22.09
CA GLY A 432 3.61 10.96 -21.27
C GLY A 432 3.96 10.66 -19.82
N LEU A 433 4.97 9.81 -19.57
CA LEU A 433 5.43 9.51 -18.21
C LEU A 433 5.99 10.74 -17.50
N ARG A 434 6.75 11.60 -18.19
CA ARG A 434 7.24 12.87 -17.62
C ARG A 434 6.09 13.79 -17.26
N TRP A 435 5.09 13.95 -18.14
CA TRP A 435 3.90 14.74 -17.86
C TRP A 435 3.10 14.19 -16.68
N MET A 436 2.89 12.87 -16.61
CA MET A 436 2.22 12.26 -15.46
C MET A 436 3.03 12.41 -14.16
N GLY A 437 4.37 12.40 -14.25
CA GLY A 437 5.27 12.69 -13.14
C GLY A 437 5.18 14.12 -12.60
N VAL A 438 4.54 15.05 -13.31
CA VAL A 438 4.21 16.40 -12.83
C VAL A 438 2.75 16.48 -12.40
N VAL A 439 1.83 16.03 -13.25
CA VAL A 439 0.39 16.22 -13.08
C VAL A 439 -0.14 15.42 -11.88
N LEU A 440 0.17 14.13 -11.79
CA LEU A 440 -0.37 13.27 -10.73
C LEU A 440 0.03 13.71 -9.31
N PRO A 441 1.33 13.95 -9.00
CA PRO A 441 1.70 14.39 -7.66
C PRO A 441 1.15 15.79 -7.33
N THR A 442 1.03 16.68 -8.33
CA THR A 442 0.37 17.99 -8.15
C THR A 442 -1.09 17.83 -7.77
N LEU A 443 -1.85 16.99 -8.48
CA LEU A 443 -3.25 16.72 -8.14
C LEU A 443 -3.38 16.09 -6.75
N SER A 444 -2.48 15.18 -6.39
CA SER A 444 -2.46 14.55 -5.08
C SER A 444 -2.25 15.55 -3.94
N VAL A 445 -1.25 16.44 -4.04
CA VAL A 445 -1.03 17.44 -2.98
C VAL A 445 -2.19 18.44 -2.91
N LEU A 446 -2.78 18.82 -4.05
CA LEU A 446 -3.97 19.67 -4.06
C LEU A 446 -5.15 19.01 -3.33
N CYS A 447 -5.39 17.71 -3.53
CA CYS A 447 -6.40 16.98 -2.76
C CYS A 447 -6.17 17.11 -1.24
N TYR A 448 -4.93 17.03 -0.78
CA TYR A 448 -4.60 17.20 0.63
C TYR A 448 -4.77 18.64 1.13
N VAL A 449 -4.32 19.63 0.35
CA VAL A 449 -4.47 21.05 0.70
C VAL A 449 -5.94 21.43 0.90
N PHE A 450 -6.84 20.94 0.04
CA PHE A 450 -8.28 21.20 0.17
C PHE A 450 -8.99 20.29 1.18
N PHE A 451 -8.46 19.09 1.41
CA PHE A 451 -9.02 18.11 2.36
C PHE A 451 -7.91 17.48 3.22
N PRO A 452 -7.40 18.20 4.26
CA PRO A 452 -6.26 17.77 5.09
C PRO A 452 -6.66 16.70 6.12
N LYS A 453 -7.26 15.61 5.65
CA LYS A 453 -7.71 14.45 6.43
C LYS A 453 -7.08 13.19 5.84
N PRO A 454 -5.79 12.93 6.12
CA PRO A 454 -5.01 11.93 5.40
C PRO A 454 -5.62 10.54 5.52
N VAL A 455 -6.06 10.16 6.72
CA VAL A 455 -6.70 8.88 6.98
C VAL A 455 -7.97 8.69 6.18
N VAL A 456 -8.82 9.72 6.09
CA VAL A 456 -10.09 9.64 5.34
C VAL A 456 -9.82 9.41 3.85
N LEU A 457 -8.86 10.14 3.28
CA LEU A 457 -8.45 9.97 1.89
C LEU A 457 -7.92 8.55 1.61
N VAL A 458 -7.12 8.00 2.53
CA VAL A 458 -6.62 6.63 2.46
C VAL A 458 -7.77 5.61 2.54
N LEU A 459 -8.73 5.79 3.45
CA LEU A 459 -9.88 4.89 3.61
C LEU A 459 -10.81 4.91 2.39
N ILE A 460 -11.08 6.07 1.80
CA ILE A 460 -11.90 6.19 0.57
C ILE A 460 -11.25 5.39 -0.56
N ALA A 461 -9.95 5.57 -0.78
CA ALA A 461 -9.25 4.80 -1.80
C ALA A 461 -9.23 3.31 -1.46
N GLY A 462 -9.03 2.94 -0.19
CA GLY A 462 -9.13 1.56 0.29
C GLY A 462 -10.46 0.91 -0.07
N THR A 463 -11.58 1.61 0.16
CA THR A 463 -12.92 1.14 -0.26
C THR A 463 -13.01 0.95 -1.77
N MET A 464 -12.55 1.93 -2.56
CA MET A 464 -12.59 1.82 -4.02
C MET A 464 -11.73 0.67 -4.53
N GLN A 465 -10.59 0.41 -3.90
CA GLN A 465 -9.73 -0.73 -4.23
C GLN A 465 -10.37 -2.06 -3.80
N ALA A 466 -11.02 -2.12 -2.64
CA ALA A 466 -11.73 -3.31 -2.17
C ALA A 466 -12.83 -3.75 -3.15
N ILE A 467 -13.57 -2.79 -3.73
CA ILE A 467 -14.58 -3.06 -4.76
C ILE A 467 -13.93 -3.47 -6.10
N MET A 468 -12.70 -3.02 -6.41
CA MET A 468 -11.96 -3.46 -7.61
C MET A 468 -11.53 -4.94 -7.52
N LEU A 469 -11.25 -5.45 -6.32
CA LEU A 469 -10.73 -6.81 -6.14
C LEU A 469 -11.60 -7.89 -6.81
N PRO A 470 -12.94 -7.93 -6.66
CA PRO A 470 -13.74 -8.94 -7.36
C PRO A 470 -13.66 -8.85 -8.88
N LEU A 471 -13.53 -7.64 -9.44
CA LEU A 471 -13.35 -7.44 -10.88
C LEU A 471 -12.02 -8.05 -11.35
N ILE A 472 -10.95 -7.83 -10.58
CA ILE A 472 -9.64 -8.43 -10.83
C ILE A 472 -9.72 -9.95 -10.68
N GLY A 473 -10.35 -10.47 -9.63
CA GLY A 473 -10.50 -11.90 -9.41
C GLY A 473 -11.25 -12.60 -10.55
N PHE A 474 -12.32 -11.99 -11.06
CA PHE A 474 -13.03 -12.49 -12.24
C PHE A 474 -12.13 -12.49 -13.48
N ALA A 475 -11.40 -11.40 -13.73
CA ALA A 475 -10.49 -11.31 -14.86
C ALA A 475 -9.37 -12.37 -14.80
N VAL A 476 -8.83 -12.62 -13.61
CA VAL A 476 -7.80 -13.64 -13.39
C VAL A 476 -8.35 -15.04 -13.66
N LEU A 477 -9.56 -15.38 -13.18
CA LEU A 477 -10.20 -16.65 -13.52
C LEU A 477 -10.44 -16.78 -15.03
N TYR A 478 -10.88 -15.71 -15.68
CA TYR A 478 -11.02 -15.68 -17.13
C TYR A 478 -9.68 -15.95 -17.84
N PHE A 479 -8.59 -15.32 -17.41
CA PHE A 479 -7.27 -15.57 -17.98
C PHE A 479 -6.82 -17.02 -17.76
N ARG A 480 -7.00 -17.54 -16.55
CA ARG A 480 -6.64 -18.90 -16.17
C ARG A 480 -7.33 -19.94 -17.04
N TYR A 481 -8.64 -19.82 -17.28
CA TYR A 481 -9.45 -20.84 -17.95
C TYR A 481 -9.66 -20.61 -19.45
N LYS A 482 -9.48 -19.39 -19.96
CA LYS A 482 -9.74 -19.07 -21.38
C LYS A 482 -8.53 -18.60 -22.17
N LYS A 483 -7.44 -18.19 -21.52
CA LYS A 483 -6.28 -17.58 -22.20
C LYS A 483 -4.94 -18.24 -21.88
N SER A 484 -4.86 -19.04 -20.82
CA SER A 484 -3.63 -19.74 -20.44
C SER A 484 -3.22 -20.77 -21.49
N ASP A 485 -1.93 -20.82 -21.81
CA ASP A 485 -1.34 -21.90 -22.61
C ASP A 485 -1.41 -23.22 -21.82
N GLU A 486 -1.86 -24.31 -22.46
CA GLU A 486 -2.00 -25.63 -21.85
C GLU A 486 -0.70 -26.14 -21.24
N ARG A 487 0.44 -25.84 -21.87
CA ARG A 487 1.78 -26.28 -21.42
C ARG A 487 2.24 -25.54 -20.15
N LEU A 488 1.58 -24.44 -19.81
CA LEU A 488 1.92 -23.54 -18.69
C LEU A 488 0.85 -23.55 -17.59
N GLN A 489 -0.17 -24.41 -17.69
CA GLN A 489 -1.26 -24.43 -16.72
C GLN A 489 -0.79 -24.91 -15.34
N PRO A 490 -1.15 -24.21 -14.26
CA PRO A 490 -0.91 -24.70 -12.91
C PRO A 490 -1.83 -25.88 -12.56
N ASN A 491 -1.56 -26.51 -11.41
CA ASN A 491 -2.29 -27.68 -10.94
C ASN A 491 -3.65 -27.33 -10.30
N LYS A 492 -4.46 -28.35 -9.98
CA LYS A 492 -5.79 -28.16 -9.35
C LYS A 492 -5.75 -27.50 -7.97
N ILE A 493 -4.63 -27.65 -7.24
CA ILE A 493 -4.44 -26.98 -5.94
C ILE A 493 -4.35 -25.47 -6.14
N TRP A 494 -3.64 -25.04 -7.17
CA TRP A 494 -3.58 -23.63 -7.55
C TRP A 494 -4.96 -23.07 -7.91
N ASP A 495 -5.74 -23.84 -8.67
CA ASP A 495 -7.10 -23.46 -9.03
C ASP A 495 -7.98 -23.28 -7.78
N PHE A 496 -7.86 -24.18 -6.80
CA PHE A 496 -8.56 -24.04 -5.51
C PHE A 496 -8.21 -22.72 -4.81
N PHE A 497 -6.93 -22.38 -4.67
CA PHE A 497 -6.52 -21.13 -4.04
C PHE A 497 -6.91 -19.90 -4.87
N LEU A 498 -6.94 -20.00 -6.19
CA LEU A 498 -7.40 -18.92 -7.05
C LEU A 498 -8.90 -18.67 -6.91
N TRP A 499 -9.70 -19.73 -6.81
CA TRP A 499 -11.13 -19.63 -6.48
C TRP A 499 -11.35 -19.09 -5.06
N LEU A 500 -10.56 -19.54 -4.08
CA LEU A 500 -10.59 -19.00 -2.72
C LEU A 500 -10.31 -17.50 -2.71
N SER A 501 -9.34 -17.05 -3.50
CA SER A 501 -9.01 -15.63 -3.67
C SER A 501 -10.19 -14.87 -4.26
N PHE A 502 -10.81 -15.40 -5.32
CA PHE A 502 -11.98 -14.79 -5.93
C PHE A 502 -13.18 -14.69 -4.98
N VAL A 503 -13.46 -15.74 -4.21
CA VAL A 503 -14.53 -15.75 -3.20
C VAL A 503 -14.25 -14.72 -2.11
N GLY A 504 -13.01 -14.66 -1.60
CA GLY A 504 -12.60 -13.62 -0.64
C GLY A 504 -12.78 -12.21 -1.19
N PHE A 505 -12.40 -11.99 -2.45
CA PHE A 505 -12.58 -10.70 -3.11
C PHE A 505 -14.06 -10.34 -3.29
N LEU A 506 -14.90 -11.29 -3.67
CA LEU A 506 -16.35 -11.10 -3.78
C LEU A 506 -16.97 -10.72 -2.45
N ILE A 507 -16.65 -11.44 -1.37
CA ILE A 507 -17.18 -11.17 -0.03
C ILE A 507 -16.84 -9.73 0.38
N VAL A 508 -15.57 -9.35 0.26
CA VAL A 508 -15.12 -8.01 0.63
C VAL A 508 -15.77 -6.95 -0.26
N GLY A 509 -15.75 -7.10 -1.59
CA GLY A 509 -16.30 -6.10 -2.50
C GLY A 509 -17.82 -5.93 -2.40
N ILE A 510 -18.57 -7.02 -2.23
CA ILE A 510 -20.03 -6.98 -2.05
C ILE A 510 -20.37 -6.31 -0.72
N TYR A 511 -19.73 -6.73 0.38
CA TYR A 511 -19.99 -6.12 1.68
C TYR A 511 -19.68 -4.62 1.65
N GLN A 512 -18.55 -4.24 1.03
CA GLN A 512 -18.15 -2.83 0.95
C GLN A 512 -19.09 -1.99 0.11
N THR A 513 -19.61 -2.56 -0.98
CA THR A 513 -20.63 -1.90 -1.79
C THR A 513 -21.93 -1.75 -0.98
N TYR A 514 -22.35 -2.79 -0.27
CA TYR A 514 -23.54 -2.77 0.57
C TYR A 514 -23.44 -1.74 1.70
N ALA A 515 -22.34 -1.76 2.46
CA ALA A 515 -22.09 -0.84 3.57
C ALA A 515 -21.97 0.63 3.15
N LYS A 516 -21.72 0.91 1.87
CA LYS A 516 -21.68 2.30 1.36
C LYS A 516 -23.00 2.77 0.76
N LEU A 517 -23.85 1.85 0.31
CA LEU A 517 -25.13 2.19 -0.30
C LEU A 517 -26.29 2.18 0.70
N PHE A 518 -26.19 1.40 1.78
CA PHE A 518 -27.32 1.09 2.66
C PHE A 518 -27.07 1.33 4.15
N GLN A 519 -25.84 1.69 4.54
CA GLN A 519 -25.47 2.11 5.90
C GLN A 519 -24.84 3.49 5.83
#